data_AF-A0AAE1E836-F1
#
_entry.id   AF-A0AAE1E836-F1
#
_cell.length_a   1.000
_cell.length_b   1.000
_cell.length_c   1.000
_cell.angle_alpha   90.00
_cell.angle_beta   90.00
_cell.angle_gamma   90.00
#
_symmetry.space_group_name_H-M   'P 1'
#
loop_
_entity.id
_entity.type
_entity.pdbx_description
1 polymer ?
#
loop_
_entity_poly.entity_id
_entity_poly.type
_entity_poly.pdbx_seq_one_letter_code
_entity_poly.pdbx_strand_id
1 'polypeptide(L)'
;MGLVYKSGLVLPDVGDIMGLVDKSSLVLPDVGDIMGLVYKSGLVLPDVVDIMGLVDKSALVLRDVGDIMGLVDKSGLVLPDVGDIMGLVYKSALVLPDVGDIMGLVDKSGLVLPDVGDIMGLVDKSALVLPDVVDTMGLVQDHLAR
;
A
#
# COMPACT_ATOMS: atom_id res chain seq x y z
N MET A 1 13.78 -7.52 18.36
CA MET A 1 14.00 -6.22 19.03
C MET A 1 13.47 -5.17 18.09
N GLY A 2 12.45 -4.40 18.49
CA GLY A 2 11.87 -3.36 17.63
C GLY A 2 12.54 -2.01 17.85
N LEU A 3 12.91 -1.33 16.78
CA LEU A 3 13.45 0.03 16.83
C LEU A 3 12.29 1.02 16.84
N VAL A 4 12.12 1.72 17.96
CA VAL A 4 11.12 2.79 18.08
C VAL A 4 11.80 4.11 17.74
N TYR A 5 11.54 4.62 16.53
CA TYR A 5 11.95 5.96 16.14
C TYR A 5 10.96 6.99 16.71
N LYS A 6 11.49 8.01 17.39
CA LYS A 6 10.73 9.18 17.84
C LYS A 6 10.86 10.25 16.77
N SER A 7 9.74 10.90 16.45
CA SER A 7 9.62 11.86 15.35
C SER A 7 10.71 12.93 15.29
N GLY A 8 11.18 13.25 14.08
CA GLY A 8 12.21 14.25 13.80
C GLY A 8 13.61 13.72 13.44
N LEU A 9 13.77 12.40 13.24
CA LEU A 9 15.03 11.77 12.85
C LEU A 9 15.07 11.54 11.33
N VAL A 10 15.99 12.22 10.63
CA VAL A 10 16.39 11.88 9.27
C VAL A 10 17.62 10.97 9.40
N LEU A 11 17.44 9.67 9.18
CA LEU A 11 18.54 8.71 9.07
C LEU A 11 18.86 8.52 7.58
N PRO A 12 20.14 8.44 7.20
CA PRO A 12 20.52 8.27 5.80
C PRO A 12 19.99 6.97 5.21
N ASP A 13 20.03 5.88 5.99
CA ASP A 13 19.42 4.59 5.69
C ASP A 13 18.77 4.05 6.97
N VAL A 14 17.56 3.51 6.85
CA VAL A 14 16.90 2.75 7.89
C VAL A 14 16.97 1.28 7.48
N GLY A 15 17.58 0.43 8.32
CA GLY A 15 17.49 -1.02 8.11
C GLY A 15 16.06 -1.52 8.34
N ASP A 16 15.92 -2.74 8.82
CA ASP A 16 14.59 -3.31 9.01
C ASP A 16 13.83 -2.64 10.18
N ILE A 17 12.56 -2.33 9.94
CA ILE A 17 11.65 -1.83 10.95
C ILE A 17 10.83 -3.01 11.49
N MET A 18 11.18 -3.49 12.69
CA MET A 18 10.35 -4.46 13.42
C MET A 18 9.44 -3.75 14.42
N GLY A 19 8.20 -3.46 14.03
CA GLY A 19 7.18 -2.94 14.96
C GLY A 19 7.36 -1.47 15.30
N LEU A 20 6.71 -0.58 14.55
CA LEU A 20 6.70 0.85 14.83
C LEU A 20 5.26 1.38 14.92
N VAL A 21 4.98 2.16 15.97
CA VAL A 21 3.71 2.87 16.11
C VAL A 21 4.02 4.32 16.43
N ASP A 22 3.68 5.22 15.52
CA ASP A 22 3.84 6.65 15.74
C ASP A 22 2.64 7.42 15.19
N LYS A 23 2.47 8.62 15.72
CA LYS A 23 1.32 9.51 15.51
C LYS A 23 1.73 10.84 14.88
N SER A 24 3.02 11.08 14.69
CA SER A 24 3.57 12.32 14.11
C SER A 24 3.57 12.22 12.58
N SER A 25 4.25 13.10 11.84
CA SER A 25 4.61 12.80 10.44
C SER A 25 6.02 12.22 10.38
N LEU A 26 6.23 11.24 9.49
CA LEU A 26 7.52 10.57 9.32
C LEU A 26 7.91 10.57 7.84
N VAL A 27 9.16 10.93 7.60
CA VAL A 27 9.80 10.81 6.30
C VAL A 27 11.09 10.05 6.55
N LEU A 28 11.17 8.83 6.03
CA LEU A 28 12.40 8.04 6.00
C LEU A 28 12.81 7.94 4.53
N PRO A 29 14.11 8.03 4.20
CA PRO A 29 14.57 7.85 2.83
C PRO A 29 14.53 6.37 2.45
N ASP A 30 15.60 5.62 2.71
CA ASP A 30 15.68 4.23 2.28
C ASP A 30 15.38 3.34 3.46
N VAL A 31 14.40 2.46 3.31
CA VAL A 31 14.00 1.48 4.33
C VAL A 31 14.24 0.07 3.80
N GLY A 32 14.83 -0.79 4.64
CA GLY A 32 14.85 -2.23 4.41
C GLY A 32 13.44 -2.84 4.53
N ASP A 33 13.33 -3.94 5.27
CA ASP A 33 12.03 -4.59 5.44
C ASP A 33 11.21 -3.93 6.55
N ILE A 34 9.92 -3.77 6.33
CA ILE A 34 8.97 -3.30 7.34
C ILE A 34 8.16 -4.48 7.84
N MET A 35 8.35 -4.89 9.10
CA MET A 35 7.49 -5.85 9.78
C MET A 35 6.64 -5.14 10.83
N GLY A 36 5.41 -4.76 10.48
CA GLY A 36 4.44 -4.16 11.38
C GLY A 36 4.69 -2.67 11.60
N LEU A 37 4.05 -1.83 10.80
CA LEU A 37 4.06 -0.37 10.93
C LEU A 37 2.63 0.16 11.06
N VAL A 38 2.38 0.98 12.08
CA VAL A 38 1.08 1.65 12.26
C VAL A 38 1.31 3.13 12.43
N TYR A 39 0.72 3.91 11.54
CA TYR A 39 0.90 5.36 11.54
C TYR A 39 -0.44 6.10 11.50
N LYS A 40 -0.47 7.35 11.99
CA LYS A 40 -1.70 8.15 12.13
C LYS A 40 -1.63 9.55 11.52
N SER A 41 -0.54 9.88 10.85
CA SER A 41 -0.30 11.18 10.22
C SER A 41 0.56 10.93 8.99
N GLY A 42 0.90 11.93 8.16
CA GLY A 42 1.51 11.63 6.87
C GLY A 42 2.80 10.79 6.97
N LEU A 43 2.92 9.74 6.14
CA LEU A 43 4.10 8.89 6.01
C LEU A 43 4.60 8.94 4.57
N VAL A 44 5.89 9.25 4.39
CA VAL A 44 6.55 9.25 3.09
C VAL A 44 7.76 8.35 3.15
N LEU A 45 7.75 7.26 2.37
CA LEU A 45 8.89 6.37 2.18
C LEU A 45 9.16 6.30 0.66
N PRO A 46 10.21 6.94 0.15
CA PRO A 46 10.57 6.83 -1.25
C PRO A 46 10.87 5.38 -1.60
N ASP A 47 11.78 4.71 -0.88
CA ASP A 47 12.26 3.38 -1.26
C ASP A 47 12.10 2.40 -0.09
N VAL A 48 11.40 1.29 -0.33
CA VAL A 48 11.20 0.20 0.65
C VAL A 48 11.45 -1.13 -0.03
N VAL A 49 12.22 -2.02 0.63
CA VAL A 49 12.43 -3.38 0.11
C VAL A 49 11.12 -4.16 0.16
N ASP A 50 10.67 -4.58 1.35
CA ASP A 50 9.39 -5.29 1.50
C ASP A 50 8.56 -4.73 2.66
N ILE A 51 7.23 -4.86 2.56
CA ILE A 51 6.29 -4.47 3.61
C ILE A 51 5.49 -5.68 4.06
N MET A 52 5.71 -6.12 5.29
CA MET A 52 4.87 -7.08 6.02
C MET A 52 4.04 -6.37 7.09
N GLY A 53 2.82 -5.98 6.74
CA GLY A 53 1.85 -5.38 7.65
C GLY A 53 2.07 -3.88 7.86
N LEU A 54 1.34 -3.08 7.09
CA LEU A 54 1.28 -1.63 7.23
C LEU A 54 -0.17 -1.18 7.41
N VAL A 55 -0.42 -0.36 8.43
CA VAL A 55 -1.73 0.26 8.66
C VAL A 55 -1.57 1.76 8.73
N ASP A 56 -2.07 2.44 7.70
CA ASP A 56 -2.14 3.88 7.66
C ASP A 56 -3.57 4.39 7.93
N LYS A 57 -3.62 5.59 8.50
CA LYS A 57 -4.88 6.30 8.82
C LYS A 57 -4.84 7.74 8.31
N SER A 58 -3.93 8.08 7.42
CA SER A 58 -3.68 9.43 6.91
C SER A 58 -3.24 9.36 5.44
N ALA A 59 -2.36 10.25 5.00
CA ALA A 59 -1.80 10.20 3.65
C ALA A 59 -0.54 9.33 3.66
N LEU A 60 -0.51 8.34 2.79
CA LEU A 60 0.63 7.44 2.61
C LEU A 60 1.18 7.62 1.19
N VAL A 61 2.45 7.98 1.10
CA VAL A 61 3.18 8.07 -0.17
C VAL A 61 4.34 7.09 -0.09
N LEU A 62 4.26 6.04 -0.90
CA LEU A 62 5.31 5.06 -1.10
C LEU A 62 5.71 5.15 -2.57
N ARG A 63 6.99 5.27 -2.91
CA ARG A 63 7.37 5.46 -4.32
C ARG A 63 7.73 4.11 -4.96
N ASP A 64 8.82 3.53 -4.50
CA ASP A 64 9.41 2.35 -5.09
C ASP A 64 9.37 1.28 -3.98
N VAL A 65 8.46 0.31 -4.11
CA VAL A 65 8.28 -0.76 -3.13
C VAL A 65 8.49 -2.10 -3.82
N GLY A 66 9.19 -3.03 -3.18
CA GLY A 66 9.16 -4.44 -3.58
C GLY A 66 7.80 -5.05 -3.26
N ASP A 67 7.77 -6.08 -2.41
CA ASP A 67 6.53 -6.81 -2.16
C ASP A 67 5.76 -6.26 -0.95
N ILE A 68 4.43 -6.29 -1.04
CA ILE A 68 3.53 -5.88 0.03
C ILE A 68 2.70 -7.06 0.50
N MET A 69 2.93 -7.50 1.73
CA MET A 69 2.07 -8.43 2.45
C MET A 69 1.27 -7.70 3.52
N GLY A 70 0.03 -7.35 3.20
CA GLY A 70 -0.91 -6.74 4.12
C GLY A 70 -0.74 -5.23 4.25
N LEU A 71 -1.54 -4.48 3.52
CA LEU A 71 -1.61 -3.03 3.61
C LEU A 71 -3.07 -2.58 3.84
N VAL A 72 -3.26 -1.73 4.83
CA VAL A 72 -4.56 -1.11 5.12
C VAL A 72 -4.41 0.40 5.10
N ASP A 73 -4.97 1.06 4.09
CA ASP A 73 -5.04 2.51 3.99
C ASP A 73 -6.48 3.02 4.21
N LYS A 74 -6.63 4.26 4.69
CA LYS A 74 -7.94 4.89 4.87
C LYS A 74 -8.10 6.26 4.24
N SER A 75 -7.02 6.93 3.80
CA SER A 75 -7.13 8.34 3.39
C SER A 75 -6.54 8.66 2.03
N GLY A 76 -6.09 7.66 1.29
CA GLY A 76 -5.61 7.77 -0.07
C GLY A 76 -4.18 7.30 -0.15
N LEU A 77 -3.90 6.54 -1.19
CA LEU A 77 -2.64 5.85 -1.37
C LEU A 77 -2.23 5.95 -2.83
N VAL A 78 -0.98 6.34 -3.05
CA VAL A 78 -0.34 6.36 -4.35
C VAL A 78 0.94 5.55 -4.20
N LEU A 79 1.03 4.43 -4.91
CA LEU A 79 2.27 3.70 -5.11
C LEU A 79 2.55 3.63 -6.62
N PRO A 80 3.50 4.40 -7.16
CA PRO A 80 3.83 4.37 -8.58
C PRO A 80 4.32 3.00 -9.03
N ASP A 81 5.30 2.43 -8.33
CA ASP A 81 5.96 1.18 -8.73
C ASP A 81 5.97 0.20 -7.55
N VAL A 82 5.29 -0.95 -7.70
CA VAL A 82 5.20 -2.00 -6.69
C VAL A 82 5.52 -3.35 -7.31
N GLY A 83 6.21 -4.22 -6.57
CA GLY A 83 6.27 -5.65 -6.87
C GLY A 83 4.91 -6.33 -6.68
N ASP A 84 4.89 -7.46 -5.98
CA ASP A 84 3.66 -8.20 -5.76
C ASP A 84 2.90 -7.69 -4.52
N ILE A 85 1.57 -7.73 -4.58
CA ILE A 85 0.70 -7.32 -3.49
C ILE A 85 -0.12 -8.51 -3.00
N MET A 86 0.07 -8.92 -1.76
CA MET A 86 -0.76 -9.87 -1.04
C MET A 86 -1.57 -9.15 0.05
N GLY A 87 -2.85 -8.91 -0.21
CA GLY A 87 -3.79 -8.35 0.76
C GLY A 87 -3.69 -6.83 0.86
N LEU A 88 -4.50 -6.14 0.06
CA LEU A 88 -4.65 -4.69 0.10
C LEU A 88 -6.09 -4.28 0.40
N VAL A 89 -6.28 -3.43 1.40
CA VAL A 89 -7.59 -2.88 1.74
C VAL A 89 -7.50 -1.38 1.87
N TYR A 90 -8.32 -0.65 1.13
CA TYR A 90 -8.34 0.80 1.24
C TYR A 90 -9.76 1.36 1.28
N LYS A 91 -9.88 2.65 1.61
CA LYS A 91 -11.15 3.37 1.78
C LYS A 91 -11.20 4.73 1.10
N SER A 92 -10.24 5.04 0.24
CA SER A 92 -10.15 6.30 -0.49
C SER A 92 -9.63 5.99 -1.89
N ALA A 93 -9.37 6.99 -2.75
CA ALA A 93 -8.83 6.70 -4.06
C ALA A 93 -7.47 5.98 -3.95
N LEU A 94 -7.31 4.90 -4.72
CA LEU A 94 -6.04 4.19 -4.89
C LEU A 94 -5.60 4.29 -6.33
N VAL A 95 -4.34 4.67 -6.54
CA VAL A 95 -3.69 4.65 -7.84
C VAL A 95 -2.42 3.83 -7.73
N LEU A 96 -2.37 2.70 -8.44
CA LEU A 96 -1.16 1.89 -8.62
C LEU A 96 -0.87 1.79 -10.12
N PRO A 97 0.00 2.65 -10.67
CA PRO A 97 0.35 2.70 -12.08
C PRO A 97 0.98 1.41 -12.62
N ASP A 98 1.96 0.85 -11.90
CA ASP A 98 2.72 -0.33 -12.30
C ASP A 98 2.83 -1.28 -11.08
N VAL A 99 2.25 -2.47 -11.23
CA VAL A 99 2.23 -3.50 -10.19
C VAL A 99 2.53 -4.85 -10.82
N GLY A 100 3.24 -5.71 -10.09
CA GLY A 100 3.31 -7.15 -10.38
C GLY A 100 1.94 -7.82 -10.20
N ASP A 101 1.92 -8.94 -9.48
CA ASP A 101 0.68 -9.68 -9.23
C ASP A 101 -0.05 -9.15 -7.98
N ILE A 102 -1.38 -9.17 -8.01
CA ILE A 102 -2.23 -8.80 -6.87
C ILE A 102 -3.03 -10.01 -6.40
N MET A 103 -2.80 -10.45 -5.17
CA MET A 103 -3.60 -11.44 -4.46
C MET A 103 -4.40 -10.79 -3.33
N GLY A 104 -5.71 -10.62 -3.54
CA GLY A 104 -6.62 -10.10 -2.53
C GLY A 104 -6.60 -8.58 -2.44
N LEU A 105 -7.54 -7.93 -3.12
CA LEU A 105 -7.73 -6.48 -3.07
C LEU A 105 -9.18 -6.14 -2.75
N VAL A 106 -9.40 -5.15 -1.89
CA VAL A 106 -10.73 -4.63 -1.55
C VAL A 106 -10.80 -3.12 -1.76
N ASP A 107 -11.51 -2.71 -2.82
CA ASP A 107 -11.85 -1.31 -3.10
C ASP A 107 -13.18 -0.92 -2.42
N LYS A 108 -13.22 0.31 -1.92
CA LYS A 108 -14.40 0.97 -1.35
C LYS A 108 -14.64 2.39 -1.85
N SER A 109 -13.79 2.95 -2.72
CA SER A 109 -13.85 4.36 -3.11
C SER A 109 -13.30 4.70 -4.50
N GLY A 110 -12.77 3.74 -5.25
CA GLY A 110 -12.30 3.90 -6.61
C GLY A 110 -10.88 3.38 -6.79
N LEU A 111 -10.70 2.56 -7.82
CA LEU A 111 -9.46 1.87 -8.16
C LEU A 111 -9.01 2.21 -9.58
N VAL A 112 -7.74 2.62 -9.71
CA VAL A 112 -7.08 2.77 -11.00
C VAL A 112 -5.81 1.94 -11.00
N LEU A 113 -5.78 0.90 -11.85
CA LEU A 113 -4.64 0.02 -12.08
C LEU A 113 -4.38 -0.07 -13.58
N PRO A 114 -3.53 0.80 -14.15
CA PRO A 114 -3.31 0.83 -15.57
C PRO A 114 -2.46 -0.33 -16.08
N ASP A 115 -1.39 -0.72 -15.38
CA ASP A 115 -0.52 -1.83 -15.76
C ASP A 115 -0.36 -2.79 -14.56
N VAL A 116 -0.88 -4.00 -14.70
CA VAL A 116 -0.82 -5.04 -13.66
C VAL A 116 -0.55 -6.40 -14.31
N GLY A 117 0.19 -7.26 -13.60
CA GLY A 117 0.26 -8.69 -13.87
C GLY A 117 -1.09 -9.40 -13.68
N ASP A 118 -1.11 -10.45 -12.88
CA ASP A 118 -2.33 -11.21 -12.58
C ASP A 118 -3.03 -10.66 -11.34
N ILE A 119 -4.36 -10.60 -11.38
CA ILE A 119 -5.19 -10.25 -10.21
C ILE A 119 -5.99 -11.47 -9.76
N MET A 120 -5.76 -11.94 -8.53
CA MET A 120 -6.52 -12.99 -7.86
C MET A 120 -7.30 -12.44 -6.66
N GLY A 121 -8.62 -12.38 -6.80
CA GLY A 121 -9.53 -11.96 -5.74
C GLY A 121 -9.56 -10.45 -5.58
N LEU A 122 -10.49 -9.82 -6.28
CA LEU A 122 -10.71 -8.38 -6.25
C LEU A 122 -12.17 -8.12 -5.91
N VAL A 123 -12.41 -7.42 -4.81
CA VAL A 123 -13.73 -6.96 -4.41
C VAL A 123 -13.80 -5.46 -4.62
N ASP A 124 -14.54 -5.04 -5.63
CA ASP A 124 -14.81 -3.64 -5.91
C ASP A 124 -16.23 -3.23 -5.46
N LYS A 125 -16.33 -2.10 -4.77
CA LYS A 125 -17.59 -1.49 -4.31
C LYS A 125 -17.80 -0.09 -4.88
N SER A 126 -16.99 0.32 -5.85
CA SER A 126 -16.96 1.69 -6.36
C SER A 126 -16.74 1.73 -7.88
N ALA A 127 -15.60 2.21 -8.35
CA ALA A 127 -15.33 2.40 -9.76
C ALA A 127 -13.99 1.76 -10.07
N LEU A 128 -13.98 0.89 -11.08
CA LEU A 128 -12.83 0.08 -11.44
C LEU A 128 -12.31 0.50 -12.82
N VAL A 129 -11.00 0.75 -12.91
CA VAL A 129 -10.30 1.02 -14.19
C VAL A 129 -9.09 0.09 -14.31
N LEU A 130 -9.18 -0.88 -15.22
CA LEU A 130 -8.18 -1.92 -15.52
C LEU A 130 -7.90 -2.01 -17.04
N PRO A 131 -7.14 -1.08 -17.64
CA PRO A 131 -6.86 -1.11 -19.08
C PRO A 131 -5.91 -2.24 -19.50
N ASP A 132 -4.77 -2.41 -18.82
CA ASP A 132 -3.76 -3.42 -19.15
C ASP A 132 -3.52 -4.34 -17.96
N VAL A 133 -4.23 -5.48 -17.94
CA VAL A 133 -4.10 -6.54 -16.92
C VAL A 133 -3.92 -7.87 -17.63
N VAL A 134 -2.99 -8.72 -17.17
CA VAL A 134 -2.68 -10.01 -17.80
C VAL A 134 -3.85 -11.00 -17.66
N ASP A 135 -4.26 -11.30 -16.44
CA ASP A 135 -5.47 -12.09 -16.14
C ASP A 135 -6.14 -11.58 -14.85
N THR A 136 -7.43 -11.86 -14.72
CA THR A 136 -8.19 -11.53 -13.52
C THR A 136 -9.14 -12.65 -13.12
N MET A 137 -8.90 -13.23 -11.95
CA MET A 137 -9.73 -14.27 -11.35
C MET A 137 -10.41 -13.77 -10.07
N GLY A 138 -11.71 -14.06 -9.92
CA GLY A 138 -12.43 -13.75 -8.67
C GLY A 138 -12.79 -12.27 -8.49
N LEU A 139 -13.10 -11.56 -9.59
CA LEU A 139 -13.73 -10.23 -9.52
C LEU A 139 -15.12 -10.33 -8.89
N VAL A 140 -15.36 -9.50 -7.88
CA VAL A 140 -16.67 -9.27 -7.28
C VAL A 140 -16.94 -7.77 -7.29
N GLN A 141 -17.89 -7.35 -8.12
CA GLN A 141 -18.36 -5.98 -8.17
C GLN A 141 -19.69 -5.86 -7.42
N ASP A 142 -19.67 -5.14 -6.29
CA ASP A 142 -20.84 -4.83 -5.48
C ASP A 142 -21.22 -3.36 -5.69
N HIS A 143 -21.65 -3.06 -6.91
CA HIS A 143 -22.27 -1.79 -7.25
C HIS A 143 -23.75 -1.87 -6.86
N LEU A 144 -24.08 -1.55 -5.61
CA LEU A 144 -25.48 -1.32 -5.22
C LEU A 144 -25.99 -0.12 -6.02
N ALA A 145 -26.72 -0.43 -7.09
CA ALA A 145 -27.52 0.51 -7.85
C ALA A 145 -28.37 1.35 -6.88
N ARG A 146 -28.20 2.67 -6.95
CA ARG A 146 -29.22 3.62 -6.48
C ARG A 146 -30.37 3.67 -7.48
#